data_AF-A0A554MXD8-F1
#
_entry.id   AF-A0A554MXD8-F1
#
_cell.length_a   1.000
_cell.length_b   1.000
_cell.length_c   1.000
_cell.angle_alpha   90.00
_cell.angle_beta   90.00
_cell.angle_gamma   90.00
#
_symmetry.space_group_name_H-M   'P 1'
#
loop_
_entity.id
_entity.type
_entity.pdbx_description
1 polymer ?
#
loop_
_entity_poly.entity_id
_entity_poly.type
_entity_poly.pdbx_seq_one_letter_code
_entity_poly.pdbx_strand_id
1 'polypeptide(L)'
;MTLAFEPSTLTCAVCGDGIDSGYLPVTGTDGGDEPLTDAAACDACGFTAVGMGGCAPELDDLTDDPAADALCHVRFTGDGVEVLRRK
;
A
#
# COMPACT_ATOMS: atom_id res chain seq x y z
N MET A 1 -11.49 4.29 8.15
CA MET A 1 -10.06 4.35 8.55
C MET A 1 -9.46 5.52 7.81
N THR A 2 -8.56 6.27 8.43
CA THR A 2 -8.06 7.54 7.87
C THR A 2 -6.55 7.52 7.97
N LEU A 3 -5.87 7.74 6.85
CA LEU A 3 -4.42 7.89 6.81
C LEU A 3 -4.04 9.23 7.47
N ALA A 4 -2.87 9.28 8.09
CA ALA A 4 -2.33 10.52 8.65
C ALA A 4 -2.18 11.62 7.57
N PHE A 5 -1.90 11.21 6.33
CA PHE A 5 -2.06 12.04 5.14
C PHE A 5 -2.47 11.18 3.94
N GLU A 6 -3.19 11.79 3.00
CA GLU A 6 -3.66 11.14 1.78
C GLU A 6 -2.73 11.51 0.63
N PRO A 7 -1.79 10.64 0.21
CA PRO A 7 -1.02 10.89 -0.99
C PRO A 7 -1.97 11.09 -2.18
N SER A 8 -1.65 12.05 -3.06
CA SER A 8 -2.39 12.27 -4.31
C SER A 8 -1.89 11.37 -5.45
N THR A 9 -0.66 10.87 -5.34
CA THR A 9 -0.02 9.96 -6.29
C THR A 9 0.93 9.03 -5.57
N LEU A 10 1.05 7.79 -6.04
CA LEU A 10 2.08 6.84 -5.61
C LEU A 10 2.80 6.23 -6.80
N THR A 11 4.03 5.79 -6.56
CA THR A 11 4.85 5.08 -7.54
C THR A 11 5.17 3.71 -6.98
N CYS A 12 5.08 2.68 -7.82
CA CYS A 12 5.41 1.33 -7.42
C CYS A 12 6.91 1.19 -7.21
N ALA A 13 7.31 0.74 -6.03
CA ALA A 13 8.72 0.48 -5.69
C ALA A 13 9.35 -0.62 -6.55
N VAL A 14 8.54 -1.52 -7.12
CA VAL A 14 9.00 -2.68 -7.91
C VAL A 14 9.24 -2.32 -9.38
N CYS A 15 8.26 -1.70 -10.04
CA CYS A 15 8.35 -1.40 -11.48
C CYS A 15 8.56 0.08 -11.80
N GLY A 16 8.38 0.98 -10.83
CA GLY A 16 8.49 2.43 -11.04
C GLY A 16 7.26 3.08 -11.70
N ASP A 17 6.19 2.32 -11.95
CA ASP A 17 4.97 2.86 -12.57
C ASP A 17 4.09 3.58 -11.53
N GLY A 18 3.26 4.51 -12.01
CA GLY A 18 2.22 5.13 -11.20
C GLY A 18 1.20 4.09 -10.69
N ILE A 19 0.76 4.25 -9.45
CA ILE A 19 -0.23 3.38 -8.81
C ILE A 19 -1.61 4.03 -8.92
N ASP A 20 -2.48 3.43 -9.73
CA ASP A 20 -3.93 3.72 -9.70
C ASP A 20 -4.65 2.86 -8.64
N SER A 21 -4.20 1.62 -8.44
CA SER A 21 -4.63 0.74 -7.36
C SER A 21 -3.49 -0.21 -6.96
N GLY A 22 -3.43 -0.53 -5.67
CA GLY A 22 -2.36 -1.36 -5.15
C GLY A 22 -2.30 -1.42 -3.63
N TYR A 23 -1.12 -1.75 -3.14
CA TYR A 23 -0.85 -2.02 -1.74
C TYR A 23 0.09 -0.96 -1.16
N LEU A 24 -0.29 -0.45 0.01
CA LEU A 24 0.38 0.63 0.72
C LEU A 24 0.62 0.19 2.16
N PRO A 25 1.87 -0.12 2.54
CA PRO A 25 2.24 -0.34 3.93
C PRO A 25 2.02 0.94 4.74
N VAL A 26 1.59 0.80 5.99
CA VAL A 26 1.39 1.92 6.92
C VAL A 26 2.03 1.62 8.26
N THR A 27 2.50 2.66 8.95
CA THR A 27 2.93 2.56 10.35
C THR A 27 1.77 2.94 11.26
N GLY A 28 1.51 2.11 12.27
CA GLY A 28 0.48 2.37 13.27
C GLY A 28 1.01 3.37 14.28
N THR A 29 0.57 4.63 14.20
CA THR A 29 0.92 5.66 15.20
C THR A 29 -0.30 6.07 16.00
N ASP A 30 -0.10 6.57 17.24
CA ASP A 30 -1.17 7.10 18.08
C ASP A 30 -1.96 8.27 17.41
N GLY A 31 -1.42 8.85 16.34
CA GLY A 31 -2.02 9.95 15.56
C GLY A 31 -2.70 9.53 14.25
N GLY A 32 -2.67 8.24 13.88
CA GLY A 32 -3.19 7.71 12.61
C GLY A 32 -2.21 6.79 11.89
N ASP A 33 -2.68 6.14 10.83
CA ASP A 33 -1.85 5.26 10.00
C ASP A 33 -0.99 6.11 9.05
N GLU A 34 0.32 6.13 9.24
CA GLU A 34 1.24 6.91 8.40
C GLU A 34 1.71 6.07 7.20
N PRO A 35 1.41 6.49 5.95
CA PRO A 35 1.71 5.67 4.77
C PRO A 35 3.19 5.67 4.40
N LEU A 36 3.73 4.46 4.20
CA LEU A 36 5.09 4.21 3.71
C LEU A 36 5.09 4.21 2.18
N THR A 37 5.13 5.41 1.59
CA THR A 37 4.99 5.58 0.14
C THR A 37 6.12 4.93 -0.68
N ASP A 38 7.32 4.81 -0.10
CA ASP A 38 8.50 4.21 -0.74
C ASP A 38 8.42 2.69 -0.84
N ALA A 39 7.51 2.05 -0.10
CA ALA A 39 7.27 0.62 -0.11
C ALA A 39 5.95 0.24 -0.82
N ALA A 40 5.31 1.20 -1.49
CA ALA A 40 4.06 0.95 -2.19
C ALA A 40 4.25 0.05 -3.42
N ALA A 41 3.30 -0.83 -3.68
CA ALA A 41 3.29 -1.66 -4.89
C ALA A 41 1.96 -1.52 -5.65
N CYS A 42 2.02 -1.49 -6.98
CA CYS A 42 0.82 -1.57 -7.80
C CYS A 42 0.17 -2.96 -7.66
N ASP A 43 -1.11 -3.08 -7.99
CA ASP A 43 -1.80 -4.37 -8.00
C ASP A 43 -1.02 -5.41 -8.80
N ALA A 44 -0.53 -5.07 -9.99
CA ALA A 44 0.24 -6.02 -10.79
C ALA A 44 1.44 -6.57 -10.02
N CYS A 45 2.31 -5.73 -9.45
CA CYS A 45 3.50 -6.20 -8.74
C CYS A 45 3.17 -6.88 -7.41
N GLY A 46 2.24 -6.33 -6.63
CA GLY A 46 1.80 -6.91 -5.36
C GLY A 46 1.08 -8.26 -5.54
N PHE A 47 0.32 -8.43 -6.63
CA PHE A 47 -0.35 -9.70 -6.94
C PHE A 47 0.52 -10.70 -7.71
N THR A 48 1.50 -10.25 -8.51
CA THR A 48 2.29 -11.18 -9.35
C THR A 48 3.60 -11.64 -8.71
N ALA A 49 4.24 -10.83 -7.86
CA ALA A 49 5.44 -11.26 -7.14
C ALA A 49 5.11 -12.26 -6.00
N VAL A 50 3.86 -12.24 -5.51
CA VAL A 50 3.42 -12.94 -4.28
C VAL A 50 2.18 -13.81 -4.51
N GLY A 51 1.27 -13.38 -5.38
CA GLY A 51 -0.07 -13.94 -5.53
C GLY A 51 -0.24 -15.01 -6.62
N MET A 52 0.80 -15.79 -6.97
CA MET A 52 0.60 -16.98 -7.82
C MET A 52 -0.40 -18.00 -7.21
N GLY A 53 -0.74 -17.86 -5.92
CA GLY A 53 -1.78 -18.64 -5.24
C GLY A 53 -3.20 -18.05 -5.25
N GLY A 54 -3.43 -16.86 -5.83
CA GLY A 54 -4.74 -16.19 -5.81
C GLY A 54 -5.08 -15.46 -4.50
N CYS A 55 -4.10 -15.29 -3.62
CA CYS A 55 -4.22 -14.50 -2.39
C CYS A 55 -3.58 -13.12 -2.57
N ALA A 56 -4.21 -12.09 -2.02
CA ALA A 56 -3.62 -10.77 -1.92
C ALA A 56 -2.39 -10.81 -0.99
N PRO A 57 -1.33 -10.03 -1.26
CA PRO A 57 -0.11 -9.98 -0.47
C PRO A 57 -0.35 -9.66 1.00
N GLU A 58 0.61 -10.06 1.82
CA GLU A 58 0.78 -9.70 3.22
C GLU A 58 1.81 -8.57 3.37
N LEU A 59 1.93 -8.02 4.57
CA LEU A 59 2.80 -6.87 4.83
C LEU A 59 4.27 -7.21 4.57
N ASP A 60 4.71 -8.37 5.06
CA ASP A 60 6.07 -8.88 4.94
C ASP A 60 6.47 -9.17 3.48
N ASP A 61 5.49 -9.30 2.58
CA ASP A 61 5.75 -9.48 1.15
C ASP A 61 6.16 -8.18 0.44
N LEU A 62 5.90 -7.03 1.07
CA LEU A 62 6.09 -5.70 0.49
C LEU A 62 7.21 -4.92 1.17
N THR A 63 7.40 -5.13 2.47
CA THR A 63 8.42 -4.43 3.23
C THR A 63 8.89 -5.28 4.41
N ASP A 64 10.20 -5.28 4.64
CA ASP A 64 10.83 -5.80 5.87
C ASP A 64 10.97 -4.69 6.94
N ASP A 65 10.35 -3.53 6.74
CA ASP A 65 10.44 -2.40 7.67
C ASP A 65 9.73 -2.75 8.99
N PRO A 66 10.46 -2.81 10.12
CA PRO A 66 9.88 -3.19 11.40
C PRO A 66 8.92 -2.13 11.97
N ALA A 67 8.88 -0.92 11.39
CA ALA A 67 7.90 0.11 11.73
C ALA A 67 6.57 -0.07 11.01
N ALA A 68 6.53 -0.87 9.93
CA ALA A 68 5.29 -1.18 9.24
C ALA A 68 4.40 -2.04 10.14
N ASP A 69 3.16 -1.59 10.35
CA ASP A 69 2.22 -2.22 11.30
C ASP A 69 1.02 -2.87 10.59
N ALA A 70 0.65 -2.34 9.41
CA ALA A 70 -0.48 -2.85 8.65
C ALA A 70 -0.29 -2.64 7.14
N LEU A 71 -1.06 -3.41 6.36
CA LEU A 71 -1.10 -3.28 4.91
C LEU A 71 -2.47 -2.77 4.43
N CYS A 72 -2.47 -1.66 3.71
CA CYS A 72 -3.67 -1.10 3.10
C CYS A 72 -3.75 -1.45 1.62
N HIS A 73 -4.88 -2.01 1.17
CA HIS A 73 -5.25 -2.03 -0.23
C HIS A 73 -5.94 -0.71 -0.57
N VAL A 74 -5.35 0.05 -1.47
CA VAL A 74 -5.74 1.43 -1.79
C VAL A 74 -6.06 1.60 -3.26
N ARG A 75 -6.92 2.57 -3.56
CA ARG A 75 -7.24 3.00 -4.91
C ARG A 75 -7.18 4.52 -5.00
N PHE A 76 -6.44 5.02 -5.97
CA PHE A 76 -6.40 6.45 -6.29
C PHE A 76 -7.63 6.80 -7.12
N THR A 77 -8.27 7.88 -6.70
CA THR A 77 -9.39 8.52 -7.37
C THR A 77 -8.98 9.96 -7.67
N GLY A 78 -9.68 10.63 -8.58
CA GLY A 78 -9.37 12.02 -8.92
C GLY A 78 -9.41 12.99 -7.73
N ASP A 79 -10.01 12.58 -6.61
CA ASP A 79 -10.17 13.36 -5.39
C ASP A 79 -9.23 12.94 -4.24
N GLY A 80 -8.41 11.89 -4.40
CA GLY A 80 -7.50 11.40 -3.35
C GLY A 80 -7.37 9.87 -3.33
N VAL A 81 -6.93 9.32 -2.21
CA VAL A 81 -6.75 7.87 -2.03
C VAL A 81 -7.87 7.26 -1.20
N GLU A 82 -8.48 6.19 -1.72
CA GLU A 82 -9.50 5.41 -1.03
C GLU A 82 -8.87 4.13 -0.46
N VAL A 83 -9.03 3.89 0.84
CA VAL A 83 -8.61 2.63 1.48
C VAL A 83 -9.72 1.60 1.35
N LEU A 84 -9.53 0.61 0.48
CA LEU A 84 -10.48 -0.48 0.23
C LEU A 84 -10.43 -1.54 1.32
N ARG A 85 -9.24 -1.85 1.84
CA ARG A 85 -9.04 -2.86 2.90
C ARG A 85 -7.81 -2.54 3.72
N ARG A 86 -7.84 -2.84 5.01
CA ARG A 86 -6.67 -2.93 5.90
C ARG A 86 -6.49 -4.39 6.32
N LYS A 87 -5.25 -4.86 6.34
CA LYS A 87 -4.84 -6.14 6.93
C LYS A 87 -3.78 -5.89 7.98
#